data_AF-A0A2T1D2C9-F1
#
_entry.id   AF-A0A2T1D2C9-F1
#
_cell.length_a   1.000
_cell.length_b   1.000
_cell.length_c   1.000
_cell.angle_alpha   90.00
_cell.angle_beta   90.00
_cell.angle_gamma   90.00
#
_symmetry.space_group_name_H-M   'P 1'
#
loop_
_entity.id
_entity.type
_entity.pdbx_description
1 polymer ?
#
loop_
_entity_poly.entity_id
_entity_poly.type
_entity_poly.pdbx_seq_one_letter_code
_entity_poly.pdbx_strand_id
1 'polypeptide(L)'
;MKKILLLGLLLGLAACSRSSSHEKLVKSLQSIQSWTATAQMVGETWQQGTVPDAYAEQTLKKSQEEIAGETKDLTESLQQQTQQIQQTLQQLTVAIERHQKDAIAAPLQQLSTHYQQLDATLKAQEKQP
;
A
#
# COMPACT_ATOMS: atom_id res chain seq x y z
N MET A 1 32.09 -43.13 -13.77
CA MET A 1 30.82 -42.84 -13.08
C MET A 1 31.01 -41.81 -11.95
N LYS A 2 31.68 -40.66 -12.20
CA LYS A 2 32.03 -39.68 -11.16
C LYS A 2 31.67 -38.23 -11.52
N LYS A 3 31.13 -38.00 -12.74
CA LYS A 3 30.79 -36.66 -13.26
C LYS A 3 29.30 -36.29 -13.14
N ILE A 4 28.42 -37.25 -12.80
CA ILE A 4 26.96 -37.01 -12.70
C ILE A 4 26.58 -36.45 -11.31
N LEU A 5 27.41 -36.70 -10.28
CA LEU A 5 27.14 -36.28 -8.90
C LEU A 5 27.36 -34.78 -8.65
N LEU A 6 28.07 -34.07 -9.54
CA LEU A 6 28.30 -32.63 -9.45
C LEU A 6 27.18 -31.78 -10.08
N LEU A 7 26.33 -32.37 -10.95
CA LEU A 7 25.29 -31.63 -11.64
C LEU A 7 24.01 -31.46 -10.80
N GLY A 8 23.76 -32.36 -9.85
CA GLY A 8 22.58 -32.30 -8.96
C GLY A 8 22.70 -31.28 -7.83
N LEU A 9 23.92 -30.92 -7.41
CA LEU A 9 24.14 -30.04 -6.25
C LEU A 9 23.95 -28.54 -6.58
N LEU A 10 24.09 -28.16 -7.86
CA LEU A 10 23.93 -26.77 -8.31
C LEU A 10 22.48 -26.35 -8.53
N LEU A 11 21.53 -27.30 -8.59
CA LEU A 11 20.09 -27.03 -8.78
C LEU A 11 19.34 -26.75 -7.47
N GLY A 12 19.96 -26.97 -6.30
CA GLY A 12 19.32 -26.77 -4.99
C GLY A 12 19.38 -25.34 -4.44
N LEU A 13 20.32 -24.49 -4.90
CA LEU A 13 20.55 -23.17 -4.30
C LEU A 13 19.66 -22.05 -4.85
N ALA A 14 18.97 -22.26 -5.97
CA ALA A 14 18.09 -21.23 -6.56
C ALA A 14 16.69 -21.17 -5.90
N ALA A 15 16.33 -22.15 -5.07
CA ALA A 15 15.01 -22.23 -4.45
C ALA A 15 14.91 -21.50 -3.10
N CYS A 16 16.04 -21.23 -2.41
CA CYS A 16 16.03 -20.65 -1.06
C CYS A 16 16.08 -19.12 -1.01
N SER A 17 16.34 -18.42 -2.12
CA SER A 17 16.33 -16.93 -2.12
C SER A 17 14.95 -16.32 -2.39
N ARG A 18 14.04 -17.09 -2.98
CA ARG A 18 12.76 -16.60 -3.52
C ARG A 18 11.69 -16.33 -2.45
N SER A 19 11.71 -17.08 -1.35
CA SER A 19 10.81 -16.87 -0.20
C SER A 19 11.01 -15.49 0.44
N SER A 20 12.25 -15.01 0.53
CA SER A 20 12.58 -13.73 1.17
C SER A 20 12.09 -12.50 0.39
N SER A 21 12.05 -12.56 -0.94
CA SER A 21 11.56 -11.45 -1.78
C SER A 21 10.03 -11.40 -1.80
N HIS A 22 9.37 -12.56 -1.83
CA HIS A 22 7.91 -12.61 -1.81
C HIS A 22 7.35 -12.19 -0.45
N GLU A 23 7.95 -12.64 0.65
CA GLU A 23 7.54 -12.22 1.99
C GLU A 23 7.68 -10.69 2.19
N LYS A 24 8.74 -10.09 1.65
CA LYS A 24 8.90 -8.62 1.65
C LYS A 24 7.80 -7.93 0.88
N LEU A 25 7.48 -8.42 -0.31
CA LEU A 25 6.38 -7.89 -1.13
C LEU A 25 5.05 -7.92 -0.37
N VAL A 26 4.70 -9.06 0.22
CA VAL A 26 3.47 -9.22 1.01
C VAL A 26 3.46 -8.24 2.18
N LYS A 27 4.57 -8.09 2.92
CA LYS A 27 4.67 -7.12 4.03
C LYS A 27 4.50 -5.68 3.57
N SER A 28 5.11 -5.29 2.45
CA SER A 28 4.94 -3.93 1.91
C SER A 28 3.50 -3.67 1.50
N LEU A 29 2.82 -4.64 0.87
CA LEU A 29 1.40 -4.52 0.53
C LEU A 29 0.50 -4.43 1.76
N GLN A 30 0.77 -5.20 2.81
CA GLN A 30 0.06 -5.11 4.10
C GLN A 30 0.27 -3.75 4.79
N SER A 31 1.50 -3.22 4.74
CA SER A 31 1.85 -1.90 5.25
C SER A 31 1.05 -0.81 4.52
N ILE A 32 1.07 -0.83 3.19
CA ILE A 32 0.29 0.10 2.35
C ILE A 32 -1.20 -0.01 2.65
N GLN A 33 -1.74 -1.23 2.77
CA GLN A 33 -3.15 -1.46 3.10
C GLN A 33 -3.52 -0.83 4.45
N SER A 34 -2.67 -1.02 5.46
CA SER A 34 -2.90 -0.49 6.81
C SER A 34 -2.88 1.05 6.83
N TRP A 35 -1.93 1.67 6.13
CA TRP A 35 -1.86 3.14 6.02
C TRP A 35 -2.98 3.74 5.18
N THR A 36 -3.45 3.00 4.16
CA THR A 36 -4.63 3.35 3.35
C THR A 36 -5.89 3.33 4.21
N ALA A 37 -6.10 2.28 5.02
CA ALA A 37 -7.22 2.21 5.96
C ALA A 37 -7.17 3.32 7.00
N THR A 38 -5.98 3.63 7.53
CA THR A 38 -5.78 4.75 8.48
C THR A 38 -6.18 6.09 7.84
N ALA A 39 -5.75 6.33 6.60
CA ALA A 39 -6.10 7.55 5.86
C ALA A 39 -7.62 7.65 5.61
N GLN A 40 -8.26 6.54 5.25
CA GLN A 40 -9.71 6.48 5.06
C GLN A 40 -10.44 6.81 6.38
N MET A 41 -10.10 6.13 7.47
CA MET A 41 -10.68 6.35 8.79
C MET A 41 -10.56 7.81 9.23
N VAL A 42 -9.37 8.41 9.06
CA VAL A 42 -9.14 9.81 9.42
C VAL A 42 -9.93 10.77 8.54
N GLY A 43 -10.01 10.52 7.23
CA GLY A 43 -10.82 11.37 6.35
C GLY A 43 -12.32 11.28 6.68
N GLU A 44 -12.84 10.09 6.98
CA GLU A 44 -14.24 9.88 7.39
C GLU A 44 -14.56 10.57 8.72
N THR A 45 -13.71 10.40 9.73
CA THR A 45 -13.88 11.05 11.05
C THR A 45 -13.74 12.56 10.96
N TRP A 46 -12.80 13.06 10.13
CA TRP A 46 -12.69 14.47 9.85
C TRP A 46 -13.96 15.00 9.18
N GLN A 47 -14.49 14.31 8.17
CA GLN A 47 -15.74 14.71 7.51
C GLN A 47 -16.91 14.84 8.51
N GLN A 48 -16.95 13.96 9.51
CA GLN A 48 -17.94 13.98 10.60
C GLN A 48 -17.68 15.07 11.66
N GLY A 49 -16.54 15.78 11.59
CA GLY A 49 -16.15 16.81 12.55
C GLY A 49 -15.68 16.26 13.90
N THR A 50 -15.29 14.99 13.97
CA THR A 50 -14.89 14.34 15.22
C THR A 50 -13.40 14.44 15.52
N VAL A 51 -12.59 14.88 14.55
CA VAL A 51 -11.15 15.14 14.72
C VAL A 51 -10.75 16.54 14.24
N PRO A 52 -9.77 17.19 14.88
CA PRO A 52 -9.25 18.49 14.44
C PRO A 52 -8.54 18.42 13.08
N ASP A 53 -8.56 19.52 12.34
CA ASP A 53 -7.90 19.65 11.03
C ASP A 53 -6.40 19.29 11.11
N ALA A 54 -5.68 19.84 12.08
CA ALA A 54 -4.24 19.60 12.26
C ALA A 54 -3.90 18.11 12.48
N TYR A 55 -4.75 17.37 13.21
CA TYR A 55 -4.56 15.93 13.40
C TYR A 55 -4.79 15.17 12.08
N ALA A 56 -5.85 15.54 11.36
CA ALA A 56 -6.18 14.88 10.12
C ALA A 56 -5.13 15.13 9.03
N GLU A 57 -4.66 16.37 8.88
CA GLU A 57 -3.57 16.74 7.96
C GLU A 57 -2.28 15.97 8.27
N GLN A 58 -1.84 15.98 9.53
CA GLN A 58 -0.61 15.28 9.91
C GLN A 58 -0.70 13.78 9.66
N THR A 59 -1.85 13.17 9.97
CA THR A 59 -2.05 11.74 9.75
C THR A 59 -2.09 11.40 8.26
N LEU A 60 -2.78 12.19 7.44
CA LEU A 60 -2.79 11.97 5.98
C LEU A 60 -1.41 12.18 5.34
N LYS A 61 -0.65 13.17 5.79
CA LYS A 61 0.74 13.38 5.36
C LYS A 61 1.61 12.18 5.75
N LYS A 62 1.47 11.69 6.97
CA LYS A 62 2.19 10.50 7.43
C LYS A 62 1.83 9.25 6.61
N SER A 63 0.55 9.01 6.35
CA SER A 63 0.12 7.91 5.48
C SER A 63 0.74 8.01 4.08
N GLN A 64 0.84 9.21 3.50
CA GLN A 64 1.49 9.41 2.20
C GLN A 64 2.98 9.05 2.23
N GLU A 65 3.70 9.49 3.27
CA GLU A 65 5.13 9.19 3.45
C GLU A 65 5.38 7.69 3.58
N GLU A 66 4.59 7.00 4.40
CA GLU A 66 4.73 5.56 4.64
C GLU A 66 4.41 4.75 3.38
N ILE A 67 3.32 5.09 2.69
CA ILE A 67 2.99 4.46 1.40
C ILE A 67 4.09 4.71 0.37
N ALA A 68 4.66 5.93 0.32
CA ALA A 68 5.78 6.24 -0.58
C ALA A 68 7.04 5.42 -0.25
N GLY A 69 7.28 5.15 1.03
CA GLY A 69 8.38 4.31 1.50
C GLY A 69 8.28 2.89 0.96
N GLU A 70 7.10 2.29 1.08
CA GLU A 70 6.82 0.90 0.68
C GLU A 70 6.72 0.72 -0.86
N THR A 71 6.36 1.78 -1.58
CA THR A 71 6.14 1.72 -3.05
C THR A 71 7.42 1.41 -3.83
N LYS A 72 8.59 1.78 -3.31
CA LYS A 72 9.87 1.76 -4.05
C LYS A 72 10.31 0.35 -4.46
N ASP A 73 9.92 -0.64 -3.67
CA ASP A 73 10.34 -2.03 -3.83
C ASP A 73 9.30 -2.89 -4.57
N LEU A 74 8.20 -2.29 -5.04
CA LEU A 74 7.13 -2.98 -5.75
C LEU A 74 7.40 -3.13 -7.25
N THR A 75 6.68 -4.04 -7.90
CA THR A 75 6.65 -4.13 -9.37
C THR A 75 6.01 -2.90 -9.99
N GLU A 76 6.32 -2.58 -11.25
CA GLU A 76 5.75 -1.40 -11.93
C GLU A 76 4.21 -1.33 -11.89
N SER A 77 3.53 -2.46 -12.06
CA SER A 77 2.07 -2.54 -11.97
C SER A 77 1.54 -2.17 -10.59
N LEU A 78 2.21 -2.62 -9.53
CA LEU A 78 1.84 -2.31 -8.16
C LEU A 78 2.21 -0.87 -7.80
N GLN A 79 3.34 -0.37 -8.32
CA GLN A 79 3.71 1.04 -8.19
C GLN A 79 2.64 1.96 -8.77
N GLN A 80 2.10 1.64 -9.95
CA GLN A 80 0.99 2.40 -10.55
C GLN A 80 -0.26 2.38 -9.66
N GLN A 81 -0.62 1.22 -9.10
CA GLN A 81 -1.75 1.11 -8.18
C GLN A 81 -1.54 1.96 -6.91
N THR A 82 -0.34 1.93 -6.34
CA THR A 82 0.00 2.73 -5.15
C THR A 82 0.07 4.23 -5.44
N GLN A 83 0.50 4.63 -6.64
CA GLN A 83 0.51 6.04 -7.05
C GLN A 83 -0.90 6.61 -7.12
N GLN A 84 -1.89 5.81 -7.53
CA GLN A 84 -3.30 6.24 -7.51
C GLN A 84 -3.77 6.50 -6.07
N ILE A 85 -3.42 5.60 -5.12
CA ILE A 85 -3.69 5.80 -3.70
C ILE A 85 -3.06 7.12 -3.21
N GLN A 86 -1.79 7.35 -3.52
CA GLN A 86 -1.09 8.58 -3.12
C GLN A 86 -1.73 9.85 -3.68
N GLN A 87 -2.16 9.83 -4.95
CA GLN A 87 -2.87 10.95 -5.57
C GLN A 87 -4.20 11.23 -4.86
N THR A 88 -4.96 10.19 -4.52
CA THR A 88 -6.21 10.32 -3.76
C THR A 88 -5.95 10.87 -2.34
N LEU A 89 -4.91 10.40 -1.64
CA LEU A 89 -4.52 10.94 -0.33
C LEU A 89 -4.10 12.41 -0.40
N GLN A 90 -3.43 12.82 -1.48
CA GLN A 90 -3.08 14.22 -1.71
C GLN A 90 -4.34 15.08 -1.90
N GLN A 91 -5.35 14.59 -2.63
CA GLN A 91 -6.64 15.27 -2.78
C GLN A 91 -7.38 15.40 -1.45
N LEU A 92 -7.39 14.34 -0.63
CA LEU A 92 -7.93 14.39 0.73
C LEU A 92 -7.21 15.46 1.56
N THR A 93 -5.87 15.46 1.56
CA THR A 93 -5.07 16.43 2.31
C THR A 93 -5.40 17.86 1.91
N VAL A 94 -5.48 18.15 0.60
CA VAL A 94 -5.84 19.48 0.09
C VAL A 94 -7.26 19.88 0.50
N ALA A 95 -8.22 18.96 0.50
CA ALA A 95 -9.58 19.25 0.96
C ALA A 95 -9.60 19.62 2.46
N ILE A 96 -8.80 18.93 3.28
CA ILE A 96 -8.65 19.22 4.71
C ILE A 96 -7.99 20.58 4.93
N GLU A 97 -6.85 20.84 4.29
CA GLU A 97 -6.10 22.11 4.41
C GLU A 97 -6.94 23.33 3.97
N ARG A 98 -7.91 23.13 3.07
CA ARG A 98 -8.83 24.16 2.60
C ARG A 98 -10.15 24.21 3.39
N HIS A 99 -10.31 23.37 4.40
CA HIS A 99 -11.55 23.18 5.16
C HIS A 99 -12.78 22.87 4.28
N GLN A 100 -12.58 22.22 3.14
CA GLN A 100 -13.61 21.92 2.14
C GLN A 100 -14.23 20.55 2.41
N LYS A 101 -15.17 20.47 3.37
CA LYS A 101 -15.86 19.22 3.74
C LYS A 101 -16.56 18.56 2.55
N ASP A 102 -17.19 19.35 1.68
CA ASP A 102 -17.90 18.82 0.51
C ASP A 102 -16.97 18.20 -0.54
N ALA A 103 -15.69 18.61 -0.56
CA ALA A 103 -14.70 18.12 -1.51
C ALA A 103 -14.09 16.77 -1.11
N ILE A 104 -14.36 16.27 0.12
CA ILE A 104 -13.73 15.05 0.62
C ILE A 104 -14.46 13.76 0.18
N ALA A 105 -15.75 13.85 -0.17
CA ALA A 105 -16.58 12.68 -0.45
C ALA A 105 -16.06 11.86 -1.64
N ALA A 106 -15.71 12.51 -2.75
CA ALA A 106 -15.22 11.81 -3.93
C ALA A 106 -13.85 11.15 -3.71
N PRO A 107 -12.83 11.84 -3.16
CA PRO A 107 -11.56 11.19 -2.82
C PRO A 107 -11.71 10.07 -1.78
N LEU A 108 -12.60 10.17 -0.79
CA LEU A 108 -12.85 9.07 0.15
C LEU A 108 -13.42 7.83 -0.56
N GLN A 109 -14.38 8.03 -1.46
CA GLN A 109 -14.94 6.93 -2.24
C GLN A 109 -13.89 6.25 -3.15
N GLN A 110 -13.03 7.06 -3.78
CA GLN A 110 -11.91 6.56 -4.57
C GLN A 110 -10.93 5.77 -3.70
N LEU A 111 -10.61 6.28 -2.51
CA LEU A 111 -9.69 5.61 -1.58
C LEU A 111 -10.23 4.24 -1.15
N SER A 112 -11.51 4.16 -0.82
CA SER A 112 -12.18 2.89 -0.50
C SER A 112 -12.14 1.90 -1.66
N THR A 113 -12.31 2.39 -2.89
CA THR A 113 -12.18 1.54 -4.09
C THR A 113 -10.76 1.02 -4.26
N HIS A 114 -9.75 1.88 -4.10
CA HIS A 114 -8.35 1.47 -4.16
C HIS A 114 -7.97 0.49 -3.05
N TYR A 115 -8.50 0.68 -1.84
CA TYR A 115 -8.33 -0.23 -0.72
C TYR A 115 -8.83 -1.64 -1.05
N GLN A 116 -10.04 -1.76 -1.63
CA GLN A 116 -10.60 -3.06 -2.03
C GLN A 116 -9.77 -3.74 -3.13
N GLN A 117 -9.28 -2.96 -4.10
CA GLN A 117 -8.39 -3.49 -5.14
C GLN A 117 -7.06 -3.98 -4.55
N LEU A 118 -6.49 -3.24 -3.60
CA LEU A 118 -5.25 -3.62 -2.91
C LEU A 118 -5.44 -4.88 -2.06
N ASP A 119 -6.56 -5.01 -1.35
CA ASP A 119 -6.91 -6.21 -0.60
C ASP A 119 -7.00 -7.46 -1.49
N ALA A 120 -7.62 -7.33 -2.67
CA ALA A 120 -7.68 -8.40 -3.65
C ALA A 120 -6.29 -8.79 -4.17
N THR A 121 -5.45 -7.80 -4.47
CA THR A 121 -4.05 -8.00 -4.86
C THR A 121 -3.25 -8.70 -3.78
N LEU A 122 -3.35 -8.25 -2.52
CA LEU A 122 -2.64 -8.85 -1.38
C LEU A 122 -3.04 -10.33 -1.20
N LYS A 123 -4.35 -10.62 -1.21
CA LYS A 123 -4.86 -12.01 -1.12
C LYS A 123 -4.40 -12.89 -2.28
N ALA A 124 -4.15 -12.32 -3.46
CA ALA A 124 -3.59 -13.05 -4.59
C ALA A 124 -2.09 -13.33 -4.37
N GLN A 125 -1.34 -12.38 -3.83
CA GLN A 125 0.07 -12.56 -3.49
C GLN A 125 0.24 -13.59 -2.38
N GLU A 126 -0.51 -13.54 -1.29
CA GLU A 126 -0.43 -14.50 -0.18
C GLU A 126 -0.67 -15.97 -0.59
N LYS A 127 -1.32 -16.20 -1.73
CA LYS A 127 -1.57 -17.55 -2.28
C LYS A 127 -0.46 -18.04 -3.21
N GLN A 128 0.49 -17.19 -3.60
CA GLN A 128 1.60 -17.57 -4.46
C GLN A 128 2.78 -18.09 -3.60
N PRO A 129 3.40 -19.23 -3.97
CA PRO A 129 4.51 -19.82 -3.22
C PRO A 129 5.86 -19.11 -3.46
#